data_AF-A0A4U6P9Q2-F1
#
_entry.id   AF-A0A4U6P9Q2-F1
#
_cell.length_a   1.000
_cell.length_b   1.000
_cell.length_c   1.000
_cell.angle_alpha   90.00
_cell.angle_beta   90.00
_cell.angle_gamma   90.00
#
_symmetry.space_group_name_H-M   'P 1'
#
loop_
_entity.id
_entity.type
_entity.pdbx_description
1 polymer ?
#
loop_
_entity_poly.entity_id
_entity_poly.type
_entity_poly.pdbx_seq_one_letter_code
_entity_poly.pdbx_strand_id
1 'polypeptide(L)' 'MSAADFYHQQAAAERLAAQKEILPQRRQQHERSAERWEEMARSAEETERRTAINEASRQARALS' A
#
# COMPACT_ATOMS: atom_id res chain seq x y z
N MET A 1 11.20 -0.06 6.63
CA MET A 1 10.27 -0.29 5.51
C MET A 1 8.87 -0.28 6.09
N SER A 2 8.04 0.68 5.66
CA SER A 2 6.68 0.83 6.18
C SER A 2 5.76 -0.28 5.64
N ALA A 3 4.54 -0.40 6.19
CA ALA A 3 3.57 -1.34 5.63
C ALA A 3 3.19 -0.91 4.20
N ALA A 4 3.06 0.39 3.96
CA ALA A 4 2.82 0.95 2.64
C ALA A 4 3.93 0.59 1.64
N ASP A 5 5.21 0.73 2.03
CA ASP A 5 6.35 0.37 1.18
C ASP A 5 6.30 -1.11 0.76
N PHE A 6 5.97 -2.00 1.70
CA PHE A 6 5.82 -3.43 1.43
C PHE A 6 4.71 -3.69 0.41
N TYR A 7 3.54 -3.08 0.60
CA TYR A 7 2.43 -3.27 -0.33
C TYR A 7 2.72 -2.69 -1.72
N HIS A 8 3.40 -1.55 -1.83
CA HIS A 8 3.85 -1.01 -3.11
C HIS A 8 4.85 -1.93 -3.81
N GLN A 9 5.78 -2.53 -3.08
CA GLN A 9 6.72 -3.52 -3.65
C GLN A 9 5.99 -4.75 -4.18
N GLN A 10 4.99 -5.27 -3.45
CA GLN A 10 4.19 -6.40 -3.91
C GLN A 10 3.35 -6.04 -5.14
N ALA A 11 2.74 -4.85 -5.16
CA ALA A 11 2.03 -4.35 -6.33
C ALA A 11 2.94 -4.28 -7.57
N ALA A 12 4.15 -3.74 -7.43
CA ALA A 12 5.12 -3.67 -8.50
C ALA A 12 5.54 -5.08 -8.98
N ALA A 13 5.74 -6.03 -8.07
CA ALA A 13 6.07 -7.41 -8.41
C ALA A 13 4.94 -8.08 -9.22
N GLU A 14 3.68 -7.88 -8.84
CA GLU A 14 2.51 -8.41 -9.55
C GLU A 14 2.34 -7.75 -10.93
N ARG A 15 2.58 -6.43 -11.05
CA ARG A 15 2.59 -5.73 -12.36
C ARG A 15 3.65 -6.31 -13.29
N LEU A 16 4.84 -6.61 -12.76
CA LEU A 16 5.92 -7.23 -13.53
C LEU A 16 5.57 -8.67 -13.92
N ALA A 17 4.89 -9.42 -13.06
CA ALA A 17 4.40 -10.76 -13.37
C ALA A 17 3.34 -10.74 -14.48
N ALA A 18 2.38 -9.80 -14.41
CA ALA A 18 1.37 -9.60 -15.46
C ALA A 18 1.98 -9.33 -16.84
N GLN A 19 3.03 -8.51 -16.91
CA GLN A 19 3.74 -8.19 -18.16
C GLN A 19 4.40 -9.43 -18.78
N LYS A 20 4.85 -10.38 -17.96
CA LYS A 20 5.52 -11.61 -18.40
C LYS A 20 4.54 -12.76 -18.68
N GLU A 21 3.30 -12.64 -18.21
CA GLU A 21 2.30 -13.70 -18.32
C GLU A 21 1.65 -13.69 -19.72
N ILE A 22 1.58 -14.86 -20.33
CA ILE A 22 1.10 -15.09 -21.69
C ILE A 22 -0.40 -15.43 -21.66
N LEU A 23 -0.85 -16.14 -20.62
CA LEU A 23 -2.25 -16.55 -20.47
C LEU A 23 -3.10 -15.36 -20.00
N PRO A 24 -4.10 -14.91 -20.78
CA PRO A 24 -4.86 -13.70 -20.45
C PRO A 24 -5.56 -13.75 -19.07
N GLN A 25 -6.05 -14.93 -18.67
CA GLN A 25 -6.72 -15.11 -17.38
C GLN A 25 -5.75 -14.93 -16.20
N ARG A 26 -4.53 -15.46 -16.32
CA ARG A 26 -3.49 -15.31 -15.28
C ARG A 26 -2.95 -13.89 -15.25
N ARG A 27 -2.80 -13.24 -16.42
CA ARG A 27 -2.45 -11.82 -16.48
C ARG A 27 -3.46 -10.97 -15.73
N GLN A 28 -4.76 -11.16 -15.98
CA GLN A 28 -5.81 -10.45 -15.25
C GLN A 28 -5.78 -10.73 -13.74
N GLN A 29 -5.41 -11.96 -13.34
CA GLN A 29 -5.25 -12.28 -11.93
C GLN A 29 -4.12 -11.44 -11.30
N HIS A 30 -2.95 -11.37 -11.94
CA HIS A 30 -1.83 -10.54 -11.49
C HIS A 30 -2.19 -9.04 -11.45
N GLU A 31 -2.89 -8.53 -12.47
CA GLU A 31 -3.36 -7.14 -12.51
C GLU A 31 -4.30 -6.82 -11.34
N ARG A 32 -5.30 -7.67 -11.08
CA ARG A 32 -6.22 -7.49 -9.94
C ARG A 32 -5.50 -7.62 -8.59
N SER A 33 -4.52 -8.51 -8.48
CA SER A 33 -3.69 -8.61 -7.28
C SER A 33 -2.89 -7.33 -7.06
N ALA A 34 -2.28 -6.78 -8.11
CA ALA A 34 -1.56 -5.51 -8.04
C ALA A 34 -2.46 -4.37 -7.56
N GLU A 35 -3.66 -4.24 -8.13
CA GLU A 35 -4.64 -3.21 -7.71
C GLU A 35 -4.99 -3.32 -6.22
N ARG A 36 -5.19 -4.54 -5.71
CA ARG A 36 -5.47 -4.77 -4.28
C ARG A 36 -4.29 -4.39 -3.39
N TRP A 37 -3.07 -4.72 -3.80
CA TRP A 37 -1.86 -4.32 -3.08
C TRP A 37 -1.73 -2.79 -3.04
N GLU A 38 -1.98 -2.09 -4.15
CA GLU A 38 -1.97 -0.62 -4.20
C GLU A 38 -3.05 0.00 -3.30
N GLU A 39 -4.23 -0.61 -3.22
CA GLU A 39 -5.30 -0.16 -2.32
C GLU A 39 -4.90 -0.31 -0.84
N MET A 40 -4.28 -1.45 -0.48
CA MET A 40 -3.75 -1.64 0.86
C MET A 40 -2.61 -0.68 1.17
N ALA A 41 -1.75 -0.37 0.20
CA ALA A 41 -0.69 0.63 0.35
C ALA A 41 -1.27 2.00 0.69
N ARG A 42 -2.25 2.48 -0.07
CA ARG A 42 -2.94 3.76 0.19
C ARG A 42 -3.61 3.81 1.56
N SER A 43 -4.23 2.69 1.98
CA SER A 43 -4.86 2.58 3.29
C SER A 43 -3.84 2.64 4.43
N ALA A 44 -2.68 1.99 4.25
CA ALA A 44 -1.58 2.04 5.20
C ALA A 44 -0.99 3.45 5.31
N GLU A 45 -0.75 4.14 4.19
CA GLU A 45 -0.28 5.53 4.17
C GLU A 45 -1.22 6.47 4.92
N GLU A 46 -2.53 6.37 4.69
CA GLU A 46 -3.50 7.23 5.37
C GLU A 46 -3.55 6.91 6.88
N THR A 47 -3.40 5.64 7.26
CA THR A 47 -3.32 5.23 8.67
C THR A 47 -2.07 5.79 9.35
N GLU A 48 -0.91 5.71 8.69
CA GLU A 48 0.35 6.27 9.16
C GLU A 48 0.23 7.80 9.32
N ARG A 49 -0.36 8.49 8.33
CA ARG A 49 -0.61 9.93 8.37
C ARG A 49 -1.49 10.33 9.55
N ARG A 50 -2.62 9.64 9.76
CA ARG A 50 -3.54 9.89 10.88
C ARG A 50 -2.88 9.65 12.23
N THR A 51 -2.08 8.59 12.33
CA THR A 51 -1.35 8.27 13.55
C THR A 51 -0.40 9.39 13.93
N ALA A 52 0.38 9.91 12.97
CA ALA A 52 1.30 11.03 13.20
C ALA A 52 0.56 12.31 13.67
N ILE A 53 -0.58 12.64 13.05
CA ILE A 53 -1.40 13.80 13.45
C ILE A 53 -1.94 13.63 14.87
N ASN A 54 -2.45 12.44 15.20
CA ASN A 54 -2.99 12.15 16.52
C ASN A 54 -1.91 12.20 17.61
N GLU A 55 -0.72 11.69 17.31
CA GLU A 55 0.42 11.74 18.21
C GLU A 55 0.87 13.18 18.46
N ALA A 56 1.05 13.99 17.41
CA ALA A 56 1.39 15.40 17.53
C ALA A 56 0.34 16.20 18.33
N SER A 57 -0.96 15.93 18.07
CA SER A 57 -2.06 16.57 18.80
C SER A 57 -2.06 16.19 20.28
N ARG A 58 -1.73 14.93 20.61
CA ARG A 58 -1.61 14.46 21.98
C ARG A 58 -0.44 15.14 22.70
N GLN A 59 0.70 15.25 22.04
CA GLN A 59 1.88 15.92 22.59
C GLN A 59 1.61 17.42 22.83
N ALA A 60 0.95 18.11 21.89
CA ALA A 60 0.57 19.51 22.05
C ALA A 60 -0.35 19.73 23.27
N ARG A 61 -1.34 18.86 23.49
CA ARG A 61 -2.23 18.90 24.66
C ARG A 61 -1.53 18.58 25.98
N ALA A 62 -0.46 17.79 25.95
CA ALA A 62 0.30 17.45 27.16
C ALA A 62 1.23 18.59 27.61
N LEU A 63 1.53 19.54 26.71
CA LEU A 63 2.42 20.68 26.95
C LEU A 63 1.67 21.99 27.26
N SER A 64 0.35 22.01 27.08
CA SER A 64 -0.56 23.11 27.43
C SER A 64 -1.11 22.95 28.83
#